data_AF-A0A6I7Q8A7-F1
#
_entry.id   AF-A0A6I7Q8A7-F1
#
_cell.length_a   1.000
_cell.length_b   1.000
_cell.length_c   1.000
_cell.angle_alpha   90.00
_cell.angle_beta   90.00
_cell.angle_gamma   90.00
#
_symmetry.space_group_name_H-M   'P 1'
#
loop_
_entity.id
_entity.type
_entity.pdbx_description
1 polymer ?
#
loop_
_entity_poly.entity_id
_entity_poly.type
_entity_poly.pdbx_seq_one_letter_code
_entity_poly.pdbx_strand_id
1 'polypeptide(L)'
;DSYFFTQLRYDQWISLRGSGEVRLDHSSDNDLKFGTVGAVAVDSEGNLAAATSTGGMTNKAWGRVGDSPLIGAGTYANNKTCAVSCTGYGEFFIRGVVAYDVSCLMEFGGMSLEQAANEAIFKRLKKLGGEGGLISVDAQGNICLPFNTEGMYRGLKNNRQTMTQIL
;
A
#
# COMPACT_ATOMS: atom_id res chain seq x y z
N ASP A 1 -15.82 17.78 -11.86
CA ASP A 1 -15.02 16.58 -12.18
C ASP A 1 -13.82 16.78 -13.10
N SER A 2 -13.62 17.94 -13.75
CA SER A 2 -12.40 18.22 -14.53
C SER A 2 -11.11 18.29 -13.70
N TYR A 3 -11.22 18.48 -12.38
CA TYR A 3 -10.07 18.69 -11.48
C TYR A 3 -9.11 17.48 -11.42
N PHE A 4 -9.63 16.25 -11.41
CA PHE A 4 -8.81 15.03 -11.36
C PHE A 4 -8.52 14.43 -12.74
N PHE A 5 -9.05 15.04 -13.81
CA PHE A 5 -8.82 14.58 -15.16
C PHE A 5 -7.40 14.90 -15.60
N THR A 6 -6.75 13.91 -16.24
CA THR A 6 -5.51 14.14 -16.99
C THR A 6 -5.57 13.39 -18.31
N GLN A 7 -4.97 13.96 -19.35
CA GLN A 7 -4.92 13.32 -20.67
C GLN A 7 -4.28 11.94 -20.59
N LEU A 8 -3.20 11.81 -19.82
CA LEU A 8 -2.51 10.54 -19.59
C LEU A 8 -3.44 9.44 -19.07
N ARG A 9 -4.23 9.73 -18.01
CA ARG A 9 -5.15 8.74 -17.43
C ARG A 9 -6.31 8.42 -18.36
N TYR A 10 -6.76 9.40 -19.13
CA TYR A 10 -7.78 9.20 -20.14
C TYR A 10 -7.29 8.25 -21.24
N ASP A 11 -6.08 8.45 -21.75
CA ASP A 11 -5.50 7.59 -22.80
C ASP A 11 -5.29 6.15 -22.31
N GLN A 12 -4.85 5.97 -21.06
CA GLN A 12 -4.76 4.65 -20.40
C GLN A 12 -6.12 3.95 -20.30
N TRP A 13 -7.19 4.70 -20.04
CA TRP A 13 -8.52 4.12 -20.01
C TRP A 13 -9.04 3.79 -21.40
N ILE A 14 -8.80 4.65 -22.39
CA ILE A 14 -9.19 4.39 -23.79
C ILE A 14 -8.54 3.10 -24.31
N SER A 15 -7.28 2.83 -23.97
CA SER A 15 -6.59 1.61 -24.41
C SER A 15 -7.12 0.31 -23.78
N LEU A 16 -7.80 0.40 -22.62
CA LEU A 16 -8.38 -0.75 -21.90
C LEU A 16 -9.88 -0.89 -22.10
N ARG A 17 -10.55 0.18 -22.52
CA ARG A 17 -11.99 0.17 -22.73
C ARG A 17 -12.38 -0.92 -23.74
N GLY A 18 -13.25 -1.83 -23.31
CA GLY A 18 -13.76 -2.93 -24.15
C GLY A 18 -12.92 -4.20 -24.13
N SER A 19 -11.73 -4.23 -23.50
CA SER A 19 -10.93 -5.46 -23.36
C SER A 19 -11.43 -6.40 -22.26
N GLY A 20 -12.23 -5.88 -21.32
CA GLY A 20 -12.60 -6.59 -20.09
C GLY A 20 -11.48 -6.65 -19.04
N GLU A 21 -10.30 -6.11 -19.34
CA GLU A 21 -9.16 -6.07 -18.42
C GLU A 21 -9.25 -4.87 -17.48
N VAL A 22 -8.94 -5.12 -16.21
CA VAL A 22 -8.71 -4.07 -15.21
C VAL A 22 -7.22 -4.10 -14.88
N ARG A 23 -6.56 -2.95 -14.96
CA ARG A 23 -5.12 -2.86 -14.69
C ARG A 23 -4.87 -2.04 -13.45
N LEU A 24 -3.85 -2.46 -12.69
CA LEU A 24 -3.24 -1.54 -11.75
C LEU A 24 -2.70 -0.36 -12.55
N ASP A 25 -2.86 0.79 -11.96
CA ASP A 25 -2.38 2.05 -12.47
C ASP A 25 -0.83 2.15 -12.47
N HIS A 26 -0.19 1.10 -11.94
CA HIS A 26 1.24 0.83 -11.89
C HIS A 26 1.77 -0.23 -12.90
N SER A 27 0.94 -0.85 -13.75
CA SER A 27 1.34 -2.02 -14.56
C SER A 27 1.57 -1.73 -16.06
N SER A 28 2.34 -0.69 -16.41
CA SER A 28 2.68 -0.38 -17.81
C SER A 28 4.18 -0.43 -18.08
N ASP A 29 4.57 -0.88 -19.28
CA ASP A 29 5.93 -0.80 -19.87
C ASP A 29 6.49 0.63 -20.01
N ASN A 30 5.73 1.64 -19.62
CA ASN A 30 6.20 3.02 -19.51
C ASN A 30 6.52 3.32 -18.04
N ASP A 31 7.68 3.92 -17.79
CA ASP A 31 8.34 4.30 -16.51
C ASP A 31 7.51 5.08 -15.46
N LEU A 32 6.19 5.15 -15.61
CA LEU A 32 5.28 5.93 -14.79
C LEU A 32 4.27 5.01 -14.09
N LYS A 33 4.70 4.40 -12.97
CA LYS A 33 3.82 3.61 -12.11
C LYS A 33 3.07 4.57 -11.18
N PHE A 34 1.90 5.07 -11.56
CA PHE A 34 1.10 5.96 -10.71
C PHE A 34 -0.01 5.20 -10.00
N GLY A 35 -0.15 5.33 -8.69
CA GLY A 35 -1.28 4.71 -8.00
C GLY A 35 -1.34 4.98 -6.52
N THR A 36 -1.91 4.06 -5.74
CA THR A 36 -2.29 4.31 -4.34
C THR A 36 -1.14 4.98 -3.59
N VAL A 37 -1.45 6.12 -2.97
CA VAL A 37 -0.52 6.88 -2.15
C VAL A 37 -0.83 6.64 -0.68
N GLY A 38 0.21 6.74 0.15
CA GLY A 38 0.08 6.49 1.57
C GLY A 38 1.14 7.19 2.39
N ALA A 39 0.83 7.40 3.67
CA ALA A 39 1.75 7.92 4.66
C ALA A 39 1.53 7.21 5.99
N VAL A 40 2.64 6.97 6.70
CA VAL A 40 2.64 6.52 8.09
C VAL A 40 3.61 7.38 8.88
N ALA A 41 3.28 7.65 10.14
CA ALA A 41 4.11 8.47 11.00
C ALA A 41 4.01 8.02 12.45
N VAL A 42 5.08 8.29 13.20
CA VAL A 42 5.14 8.24 14.66
C VAL A 42 5.57 9.61 15.15
N ASP A 43 4.87 10.14 16.16
CA ASP A 43 5.25 11.41 16.79
C ASP A 43 6.22 11.21 17.97
N SER A 44 6.61 12.31 18.63
CA SER A 44 7.52 12.27 19.78
C SER A 44 6.93 11.64 21.04
N GLU A 45 5.61 11.48 21.10
CA GLU A 45 4.89 10.83 22.20
C GLU A 45 4.66 9.33 21.92
N GLY A 46 5.06 8.84 20.75
CA GLY A 46 4.85 7.46 20.32
C GLY A 46 3.46 7.21 19.74
N ASN A 47 2.69 8.26 19.42
CA ASN A 47 1.41 8.10 18.74
C ASN A 47 1.63 7.76 17.26
N LEU A 48 0.86 6.80 16.78
CA LEU A 48 0.95 6.26 15.43
C LEU A 48 -0.24 6.72 14.59
N ALA A 49 0.04 7.12 13.35
CA ALA A 49 -0.97 7.48 12.37
C ALA A 49 -0.67 6.88 11.00
N ALA A 50 -1.72 6.50 10.28
CA ALA A 50 -1.66 6.02 8.90
C ALA A 50 -2.75 6.68 8.06
N ALA A 51 -2.45 6.98 6.81
CA ALA A 51 -3.39 7.47 5.82
C ALA A 51 -3.09 6.85 4.46
N THR A 52 -4.15 6.49 3.73
CA THR A 52 -4.05 5.90 2.38
C THR A 52 -5.12 6.52 1.49
N SER A 53 -4.78 6.81 0.23
CA SER A 53 -5.70 7.41 -0.74
C SER A 53 -5.44 6.86 -2.14
N THR A 54 -6.52 6.71 -2.92
CA THR A 54 -6.44 6.10 -4.25
C THR A 54 -7.56 6.58 -5.17
N GLY A 55 -7.26 6.66 -6.48
CA GLY A 55 -8.29 6.72 -7.52
C GLY A 55 -8.92 5.36 -7.83
N GLY A 56 -8.31 4.28 -7.32
CA GLY A 56 -8.62 2.90 -7.67
C GLY A 56 -7.92 2.46 -8.96
N MET A 57 -8.44 1.41 -9.59
CA MET A 57 -7.83 0.83 -10.79
C MET A 57 -8.36 1.48 -12.08
N THR A 58 -7.52 1.52 -13.10
CA THR A 58 -7.94 1.93 -14.44
C THR A 58 -8.94 0.92 -14.98
N ASN A 59 -10.02 1.41 -15.60
CA ASN A 59 -11.12 0.60 -16.13
C ASN A 59 -11.91 -0.19 -15.06
N LYS A 60 -11.86 0.22 -13.78
CA LYS A 60 -12.67 -0.39 -12.73
C LYS A 60 -14.17 -0.28 -13.03
N ALA A 61 -14.93 -1.28 -12.59
CA ALA A 61 -16.39 -1.20 -12.57
C ALA A 61 -16.86 -0.01 -11.72
N TRP A 62 -17.94 0.64 -12.13
CA TRP A 62 -18.55 1.70 -11.35
C TRP A 62 -18.95 1.16 -9.96
N GLY A 63 -18.60 1.90 -8.90
CA GLY A 63 -18.84 1.48 -7.53
C GLY A 63 -17.83 0.46 -6.95
N ARG A 64 -16.81 0.01 -7.71
CA ARG A 64 -15.76 -0.87 -7.15
C ARG A 64 -14.99 -0.15 -6.05
N VAL A 65 -14.91 -0.78 -4.89
CA VAL A 65 -14.13 -0.33 -3.71
C VAL A 65 -12.91 -1.24 -3.54
N GLY A 66 -11.73 -0.64 -3.37
CA GLY A 66 -10.48 -1.33 -3.07
C GLY A 66 -10.16 -1.36 -1.57
N ASP A 67 -8.92 -1.69 -1.22
CA ASP A 67 -8.43 -1.81 0.16
C ASP A 67 -8.22 -0.47 0.86
N SER A 68 -7.84 0.58 0.12
CA SER A 68 -7.40 1.86 0.70
C SER A 68 -8.38 2.52 1.69
N PRO A 69 -9.72 2.53 1.49
CA PRO A 69 -10.64 3.11 2.47
C PRO A 69 -11.06 2.12 3.59
N LEU A 70 -10.56 0.89 3.57
CA LEU A 70 -10.99 -0.17 4.49
C LEU A 70 -9.96 -0.35 5.61
N ILE A 71 -10.36 0.00 6.82
CA ILE A 71 -9.52 -0.12 8.02
C ILE A 71 -9.13 -1.58 8.24
N GLY A 72 -7.82 -1.81 8.39
CA GLY A 72 -7.22 -3.13 8.53
C GLY A 72 -6.85 -3.80 7.21
N ALA A 73 -7.41 -3.38 6.07
CA ALA A 73 -6.96 -3.88 4.77
C ALA A 73 -5.85 -3.00 4.20
N GLY A 74 -6.18 -1.76 3.82
CA GLY A 74 -5.25 -0.82 3.20
C GLY A 74 -4.64 0.19 4.17
N THR A 75 -5.33 0.50 5.27
CA THR A 75 -4.89 1.49 6.27
C THR A 75 -5.11 0.95 7.67
N TYR A 76 -4.11 1.01 8.54
CA TYR A 76 -4.27 0.63 9.94
C TYR A 76 -3.26 1.37 10.82
N ALA A 77 -3.65 1.72 12.05
CA ALA A 77 -2.74 2.27 13.05
C ALA A 77 -3.14 1.83 14.46
N ASN A 78 -2.17 1.40 15.25
CA ASN A 78 -2.36 0.99 16.64
C ASN A 78 -1.11 1.34 17.45
N ASN A 79 -1.24 2.23 18.45
CA ASN A 79 -0.13 2.68 19.31
C ASN A 79 0.63 1.54 20.02
N LYS A 80 0.02 0.35 20.17
CA LYS A 80 0.70 -0.82 20.76
C LYS A 80 1.62 -1.56 19.80
N THR A 81 1.47 -1.34 18.49
CA THR A 81 2.17 -2.08 17.44
C THR A 81 2.72 -1.14 16.38
N CYS A 82 1.96 -0.89 15.32
CA CYS A 82 2.43 -0.16 14.14
C CYS A 82 1.31 0.60 13.43
N ALA A 83 1.75 1.58 12.61
CA ALA A 83 0.97 2.19 11.54
C ALA A 83 1.39 1.56 10.22
N VAL A 84 0.41 1.28 9.35
CA VAL A 84 0.57 0.60 8.07
C VAL A 84 -0.28 1.27 7.00
N SER A 85 0.30 1.51 5.83
CA SER A 85 -0.41 1.91 4.62
C SER A 85 0.02 1.01 3.45
N CYS A 86 -0.95 0.48 2.74
CA CYS A 86 -0.74 -0.48 1.65
C CYS A 86 -0.97 0.13 0.26
N THR A 87 -0.42 -0.55 -0.75
CA THR A 87 -0.66 -0.30 -2.17
C THR A 87 -0.59 -1.62 -2.96
N GLY A 88 -1.44 -1.80 -3.96
CA GLY A 88 -1.46 -3.00 -4.80
C GLY A 88 -2.86 -3.41 -5.27
N TYR A 89 -3.03 -4.71 -5.55
CA TYR A 89 -4.33 -5.28 -5.92
C TYR A 89 -5.26 -5.40 -4.70
N GLY A 90 -6.11 -4.39 -4.49
CA GLY A 90 -6.93 -4.25 -3.29
C GLY A 90 -7.73 -5.50 -2.88
N GLU A 91 -8.23 -6.29 -3.83
CA GLU A 91 -8.97 -7.53 -3.53
C GLU A 91 -8.16 -8.51 -2.67
N PHE A 92 -6.86 -8.65 -2.89
CA PHE A 92 -6.01 -9.53 -2.10
C PHE A 92 -5.65 -8.92 -0.75
N PHE A 93 -5.46 -7.60 -0.69
CA PHE A 93 -5.23 -6.88 0.58
C PHE A 93 -6.45 -6.94 1.51
N ILE A 94 -7.66 -6.87 0.94
CA ILE A 94 -8.91 -7.07 1.68
C ILE A 94 -9.01 -8.51 2.19
N ARG A 95 -8.81 -9.50 1.32
CA ARG A 95 -8.92 -10.92 1.69
C ARG A 95 -7.89 -11.35 2.73
N GLY A 96 -6.69 -10.76 2.71
CA GLY A 96 -5.64 -11.01 3.69
C GLY A 96 -5.70 -10.12 4.93
N VAL A 97 -6.56 -9.09 4.94
CA VAL A 97 -6.62 -8.06 5.99
C VAL A 97 -5.21 -7.53 6.31
N VAL A 98 -4.44 -7.24 5.26
CA VAL A 98 -2.96 -7.21 5.32
C VAL A 98 -2.43 -6.19 6.32
N ALA A 99 -2.97 -4.97 6.35
CA ALA A 99 -2.50 -3.95 7.28
C ALA A 99 -2.71 -4.35 8.75
N TYR A 100 -3.84 -4.99 9.07
CA TYR A 100 -4.11 -5.51 10.41
C TYR A 100 -3.33 -6.78 10.72
N ASP A 101 -3.07 -7.63 9.72
CA ASP A 101 -2.28 -8.86 9.90
C ASP A 101 -0.85 -8.54 10.35
N VAL A 102 -0.24 -7.46 9.86
CA VAL A 102 1.06 -6.97 10.37
C VAL A 102 0.97 -6.64 11.87
N SER A 103 -0.08 -5.93 12.29
CA SER A 103 -0.31 -5.62 13.71
C SER A 103 -0.51 -6.90 14.54
N CYS A 104 -1.27 -7.87 14.04
CA CYS A 104 -1.50 -9.16 14.71
C CYS A 104 -0.22 -10.00 14.84
N LEU A 105 0.61 -10.03 13.80
CA LEU A 105 1.90 -10.73 13.81
C LEU A 105 2.86 -10.13 14.84
N MET A 106 2.81 -8.82 15.06
CA MET A 106 3.54 -8.17 16.14
C MET A 106 2.93 -8.47 17.51
N GLU A 107 1.64 -8.16 17.71
CA GLU A 107 0.97 -8.22 19.02
C GLU A 107 0.85 -9.65 19.55
N PHE A 108 0.43 -10.59 18.70
CA PHE A 108 0.16 -11.97 19.10
C PHE A 108 1.26 -12.94 18.67
N GLY A 109 1.96 -12.64 17.57
CA GLY A 109 3.06 -13.45 17.07
C GLY A 109 4.43 -13.12 17.68
N GLY A 110 4.55 -11.99 18.39
CA GLY A 110 5.82 -11.54 18.98
C GLY A 110 6.90 -11.18 17.94
N MET A 111 6.52 -10.96 16.68
CA MET A 111 7.44 -10.60 15.61
C MET A 111 7.88 -9.13 15.71
N SER A 112 9.09 -8.83 15.24
CA SER A 112 9.48 -7.44 14.96
C SER A 112 8.66 -6.87 13.80
N LEU A 113 8.62 -5.54 13.66
CA LEU A 113 7.95 -4.87 12.54
C LEU A 113 8.44 -5.41 11.18
N GLU A 114 9.76 -5.54 11.01
CA GLU A 114 10.36 -6.04 9.77
C GLU A 114 9.95 -7.49 9.48
N GLN A 115 9.97 -8.36 10.49
CA GLN A 115 9.53 -9.75 10.34
C GLN A 115 8.06 -9.84 9.95
N ALA A 116 7.19 -9.09 10.66
CA ALA A 116 5.75 -9.08 10.41
C ALA A 116 5.41 -8.54 9.02
N ALA A 117 6.02 -7.42 8.61
CA ALA A 117 5.80 -6.80 7.31
C ALA A 117 6.28 -7.69 6.15
N ASN A 118 7.45 -8.32 6.30
CA ASN A 118 7.98 -9.25 5.30
C ASN A 118 7.15 -10.54 5.21
N GLU A 119 6.69 -11.09 6.33
CA GLU A 119 5.79 -12.25 6.36
C GLU A 119 4.46 -11.94 5.64
N ALA A 120 3.88 -10.78 5.91
CA ALA A 120 2.64 -10.34 5.28
C ALA A 120 2.79 -10.20 3.75
N ILE A 121 3.82 -9.50 3.26
CA ILE A 121 4.01 -9.21 1.83
C ILE A 121 4.58 -10.38 1.03
N PHE A 122 5.69 -10.98 1.49
CA PHE A 122 6.43 -11.96 0.67
C PHE A 122 5.89 -13.39 0.80
N LYS A 123 5.10 -13.68 1.84
CA LYS A 123 4.52 -15.01 2.04
C LYS A 123 3.00 -15.00 1.98
N ARG A 124 2.32 -14.32 2.91
CA ARG A 124 0.85 -14.44 3.05
C ARG A 124 0.11 -13.83 1.86
N LEU A 125 0.43 -12.59 1.49
CA LEU A 125 -0.15 -11.93 0.31
C LEU A 125 0.21 -12.67 -0.98
N LYS A 126 1.49 -13.04 -1.14
CA LYS A 126 1.97 -13.78 -2.32
C LYS A 126 1.27 -15.13 -2.47
N LYS A 127 1.01 -15.85 -1.37
CA LYS A 127 0.25 -17.11 -1.37
C LYS A 127 -1.19 -16.93 -1.83
N LEU A 128 -1.79 -15.76 -1.62
CA LEU A 128 -3.11 -15.42 -2.15
C LEU A 128 -3.09 -15.08 -3.64
N GLY A 129 -1.92 -14.92 -4.25
CA GLY A 129 -1.74 -14.41 -5.62
C GLY A 129 -1.71 -12.88 -5.69
N GLY A 130 -1.56 -12.20 -4.55
CA GLY A 130 -1.55 -10.75 -4.50
C GLY A 130 -0.16 -10.16 -4.76
N GLU A 131 -0.14 -9.05 -5.50
CA GLU A 131 1.03 -8.21 -5.68
C GLU A 131 0.80 -6.81 -5.11
N GLY A 132 1.83 -6.26 -4.49
CA GLY A 132 1.82 -4.93 -3.91
C GLY A 132 2.94 -4.72 -2.91
N GLY A 133 2.75 -3.72 -2.05
CA GLY A 133 3.65 -3.42 -0.96
C GLY A 133 2.96 -2.63 0.15
N LEU A 134 3.73 -2.32 1.17
CA LEU A 134 3.28 -1.47 2.26
C LEU A 134 4.44 -0.62 2.79
N ILE A 135 4.07 0.45 3.48
CA ILE A 135 4.97 1.20 4.35
C ILE A 135 4.45 1.09 5.77
N SER A 136 5.36 0.97 6.73
CA SER A 136 5.00 0.84 8.13
C SER A 136 6.02 1.46 9.08
N VAL A 137 5.54 1.96 10.21
CA VAL A 137 6.36 2.45 11.33
C VAL A 137 5.79 1.95 12.66
N ASP A 138 6.64 1.58 13.61
CA ASP A 138 6.24 1.23 14.97
C ASP A 138 6.49 2.37 15.97
N ALA A 139 5.99 2.20 17.20
CA ALA A 139 6.11 3.22 18.25
C ALA A 139 7.58 3.51 18.66
N GLN A 140 8.52 2.64 18.29
CA GLN A 140 9.96 2.84 18.53
C GLN A 140 10.64 3.56 17.35
N GLY A 141 9.89 3.88 16.29
CA GLY A 141 10.41 4.54 15.09
C GLY A 141 11.17 3.61 14.15
N ASN A 142 11.01 2.29 14.28
CA ASN A 142 11.50 1.37 13.26
C ASN A 142 10.60 1.51 12.02
N ILE A 143 11.21 1.52 10.83
CA ILE A 143 10.51 1.73 9.56
C ILE A 143 10.74 0.52 8.67
N CYS A 144 9.68 0.03 8.01
CA CYS A 144 9.76 -1.04 7.01
C CYS A 144 8.95 -0.65 5.77
N LEU A 145 9.47 -0.95 4.57
CA LEU A 145 8.84 -0.60 3.29
C LEU A 145 8.86 -1.77 2.28
N PRO A 146 8.37 -2.98 2.62
CA PRO A 146 8.46 -4.14 1.73
C PRO A 146 7.44 -4.08 0.59
N PHE A 147 7.84 -4.63 -0.56
CA PHE A 147 7.00 -4.78 -1.75
C PHE A 147 7.45 -6.00 -2.54
N ASN A 148 6.51 -6.68 -3.18
CA ASN A 148 6.77 -7.87 -4.01
C ASN A 148 6.49 -7.62 -5.51
N THR A 149 6.14 -6.39 -5.87
CA THR A 149 6.07 -5.90 -7.24
C THR A 149 7.47 -5.68 -7.81
N GLU A 150 7.57 -5.47 -9.12
CA GLU A 150 8.83 -4.98 -9.72
C GLU A 150 9.28 -3.65 -9.11
N GLY A 151 8.32 -2.86 -8.61
CA GLY A 151 8.64 -1.62 -7.94
C GLY A 151 7.61 -0.93 -7.09
N MET A 152 8.11 -0.04 -6.24
CA MET A 152 7.27 0.82 -5.39
C MET A 152 7.93 2.19 -5.13
N TYR A 153 7.27 3.27 -5.59
CA TYR A 153 7.63 4.64 -5.22
C TYR A 153 7.50 4.82 -3.71
N ARG A 154 8.60 5.18 -3.05
CA ARG A 154 8.62 5.29 -1.59
C ARG A 154 9.66 6.27 -1.11
N GLY A 155 9.43 6.81 0.08
CA GLY A 155 10.41 7.60 0.80
C GLY A 155 10.26 7.45 2.30
N LEU A 156 11.32 7.78 3.02
CA LEU A 156 11.31 7.86 4.47
C LEU A 156 12.21 9.02 4.92
N LYS A 157 11.91 9.53 6.10
CA LYS A 157 12.72 10.54 6.76
C LYS A 157 12.70 10.32 8.27
N ASN A 158 13.87 10.29 8.87
CA ASN A 158 14.09 10.38 10.31
C ASN A 158 15.38 11.16 10.58
N ASN A 159 15.78 11.27 11.85
CA ASN A 159 16.99 12.03 12.23
C ASN A 159 18.31 11.43 11.72
N ARG A 160 18.29 10.17 11.26
CA ARG A 160 19.48 9.43 10.80
C ARG A 160 19.57 9.36 9.28
N GLN A 161 18.43 9.36 8.59
CA GLN A 161 18.38 9.13 7.16
C GLN A 161 17.19 9.82 6.49
N THR A 162 17.42 10.23 5.25
CA THR A 162 16.38 10.61 4.29
C THR A 162 16.62 9.78 3.04
N MET A 163 15.57 9.11 2.57
CA MET A 163 15.64 8.25 1.39
C MET A 163 14.41 8.47 0.53
N THR A 164 14.59 8.55 -0.78
CA THR A 164 13.53 8.45 -1.79
C THR A 164 14.00 7.46 -2.84
N GLN A 165 13.17 6.47 -3.18
CA GLN A 165 13.54 5.40 -4.10
C GLN A 165 12.37 5.02 -5.00
N ILE A 166 12.74 4.64 -6.21
CA ILE A 166 11.89 3.99 -7.21
C ILE A 166 12.74 2.83 -7.71
N LEU A 167 12.53 1.67 -7.13
CA LEU A 167 12.88 0.40 -7.75
C LEU A 167 11.65 -0.43 -7.58
#